data_AF-A0A8H6SBJ1-F1
#
_entry.id   AF-A0A8H6SBJ1-F1
#
_cell.length_a   1.000
_cell.length_b   1.000
_cell.length_c   1.000
_cell.angle_alpha   90.00
_cell.angle_beta   90.00
_cell.angle_gamma   90.00
#
_symmetry.space_group_name_H-M   'P 1'
#
loop_
_entity.id
_entity.type
_entity.pdbx_description
1 polymer ?
#
loop_
_entity_poly.entity_id
_entity_poly.type
_entity_poly.pdbx_seq_one_letter_code
_entity_poly.pdbx_strand_id
1 'polypeptide(L)'
;MFDNDPPQRPIERSKYWFDDGNVILQVESTQFKLHKGVLSMYSPIFRDMFSLPLPPDECLVENCPVVVLPEDNSGDWIHLLQAIFPRDQWLDSCFTDAVPTFAEISAVLRLSKKYDISAFRGQCLRRIKSERPATLAEYDDEKVYVDFPESMGDVPAVNGAIISLAREIGLYSVLPSAFYDLLGTRPPIDENIPEGISVADQLACFKAYVEMSKDYAQSPLRWLQPGPEACVPCGGCTQRLACSSMLGRTMATGPL
;
A
#
# COMPACT_ATOMS: atom_id res chain seq x y z
N MET A 1 30.52 -33.88 6.13
CA MET A 1 29.28 -33.15 6.45
C MET A 1 29.74 -31.72 6.70
N PHE A 2 29.73 -30.90 5.64
CA PHE A 2 30.15 -29.51 5.76
C PHE A 2 28.88 -28.71 6.01
N ASP A 3 28.75 -28.17 7.22
CA ASP A 3 27.73 -27.19 7.55
C ASP A 3 28.01 -25.93 6.73
N ASN A 4 27.41 -25.88 5.54
CA ASN A 4 27.28 -24.65 4.75
C ASN A 4 26.10 -23.87 5.30
N ASP A 5 26.23 -23.37 6.52
CA ASP A 5 25.34 -22.30 6.96
C ASP A 5 25.71 -21.05 6.15
N PRO A 6 24.74 -20.39 5.49
CA PRO A 6 25.01 -19.15 4.78
C PRO A 6 25.59 -18.12 5.75
N PRO A 7 26.47 -17.21 5.29
CA PRO A 7 27.08 -16.21 6.16
C PRO A 7 25.98 -15.38 6.84
N GLN A 8 25.87 -15.55 8.16
CA GLN A 8 24.93 -14.79 8.98
C GLN A 8 25.31 -13.31 8.87
N ARG A 9 24.37 -12.47 8.43
CA ARG A 9 24.58 -11.02 8.39
C ARG A 9 24.92 -10.54 9.81
N PRO A 10 25.91 -9.63 9.96
CA PRO A 10 26.22 -9.05 11.26
C PRO A 10 24.96 -8.43 11.87
N ILE A 11 24.76 -8.64 13.17
CA ILE A 11 23.66 -8.01 13.89
C ILE A 11 23.99 -6.52 14.09
N GLU A 12 23.06 -5.65 13.72
CA GLU A 12 23.19 -4.19 13.78
C GLU A 12 22.23 -3.59 14.82
N ARG A 13 22.69 -2.54 15.52
CA ARG A 13 21.85 -1.77 16.44
C ARG A 13 21.08 -0.70 15.68
N SER A 14 19.77 -0.63 15.90
CA SER A 14 18.93 0.40 15.31
C SER A 14 19.07 1.77 16.01
N LYS A 15 18.49 2.80 15.40
CA LYS A 15 18.29 4.12 16.03
C LYS A 15 17.36 4.10 17.25
N TYR A 16 16.58 3.04 17.45
CA TYR A 16 15.74 2.88 18.65
C TYR A 16 16.49 2.01 19.65
N TRP A 17 17.39 2.66 20.37
CA TRP A 17 18.18 2.07 21.43
C TRP A 17 18.06 2.94 22.66
N PHE A 18 17.19 2.55 23.59
CA PHE A 18 16.98 3.28 24.84
C PHE A 18 17.95 2.78 25.91
N ASP A 19 18.68 3.70 26.55
CA ASP A 19 19.67 3.36 27.57
C ASP A 19 19.03 2.63 28.76
N ASP A 20 17.83 3.05 29.15
CA ASP A 20 16.98 2.45 30.19
C ASP A 20 16.03 1.36 29.66
N GLY A 21 16.17 0.96 28.39
CA GLY A 21 15.40 -0.12 27.79
C GLY A 21 15.67 -1.45 28.49
N ASN A 22 14.63 -2.29 28.58
CA ASN A 22 14.64 -3.53 29.37
C ASN A 22 14.20 -4.77 28.56
N VAL A 23 14.14 -4.66 27.24
CA VAL A 23 13.99 -5.75 26.27
C VAL A 23 14.68 -5.38 24.97
N ILE A 24 15.24 -6.39 24.29
CA ILE A 24 15.75 -6.24 22.93
C ILE A 24 14.86 -7.05 22.00
N LEU A 25 14.27 -6.41 20.99
CA LEU A 25 13.63 -7.11 19.89
C LEU A 25 14.66 -7.28 18.77
N GLN A 26 14.81 -8.50 18.28
CA GLN A 26 15.62 -8.79 17.11
C GLN A 26 14.73 -9.15 15.93
N VAL A 27 14.82 -8.36 14.86
CA VAL A 27 14.07 -8.53 13.62
C VAL A 27 15.08 -8.58 12.49
N GLU A 28 15.08 -9.66 11.71
CA GLU A 28 16.14 -9.92 10.73
C GLU A 28 17.54 -9.81 11.39
N SER A 29 18.42 -8.96 10.85
CA SER A 29 19.74 -8.64 11.39
C SER A 29 19.77 -7.32 12.19
N THR A 30 18.61 -6.80 12.63
CA THR A 30 18.50 -5.53 13.35
C THR A 30 17.95 -5.71 14.76
N GLN A 31 18.58 -5.08 15.73
CA GLN A 31 18.14 -5.08 17.13
C GLN A 31 17.62 -3.71 17.58
N PHE A 32 16.55 -3.74 18.36
CA PHE A 32 15.86 -2.58 18.94
C PHE A 32 15.82 -2.75 20.46
N LYS A 33 16.44 -1.85 21.22
CA LYS A 33 16.39 -1.87 22.69
C LYS A 33 15.27 -0.95 23.16
N LEU A 34 14.20 -1.53 23.72
CA LEU A 34 12.90 -0.90 23.96
C LEU A 34 12.41 -1.13 25.40
N HIS A 35 11.26 -0.53 25.75
CA HIS A 35 10.61 -0.73 27.05
C HIS A 35 9.44 -1.72 26.94
N LYS A 36 9.51 -2.81 27.72
CA LYS A 36 8.43 -3.83 27.84
C LYS A 36 7.08 -3.21 28.16
N GLY A 37 7.05 -2.24 29.08
CA GLY A 37 5.82 -1.59 29.52
C GLY A 37 5.12 -0.81 28.41
N VAL A 38 5.88 -0.09 27.58
CA VAL A 38 5.32 0.66 26.44
C VAL A 38 4.77 -0.30 25.40
N LEU A 39 5.54 -1.33 25.01
CA LEU A 39 5.06 -2.35 24.08
C LEU A 39 3.80 -3.06 24.59
N SER A 40 3.75 -3.40 25.88
CA SER A 40 2.59 -4.03 26.53
C SER A 40 1.35 -3.12 26.60
N MET A 41 1.55 -1.80 26.64
CA MET A 41 0.45 -0.81 26.61
C MET A 41 -0.24 -0.81 25.25
N TYR A 42 0.53 -0.92 24.17
CA TYR A 42 0.02 -0.89 22.80
C TYR A 42 -0.41 -2.26 22.28
N SER A 43 0.16 -3.35 22.79
CA SER A 43 -0.06 -4.70 22.31
C SER A 43 -0.35 -5.67 23.45
N PRO A 44 -1.55 -6.29 23.48
CA PRO A 44 -1.84 -7.36 24.43
C PRO A 44 -0.97 -8.60 24.18
N ILE A 45 -0.57 -8.85 22.93
CA ILE A 45 0.34 -9.97 22.59
C ILE A 45 1.70 -9.79 23.27
N PHE A 46 2.29 -8.60 23.22
CA PHE A 46 3.54 -8.33 23.94
C PHE A 46 3.36 -8.38 25.45
N ARG A 47 2.23 -7.87 25.98
CA ARG A 47 1.92 -7.97 27.41
C ARG A 47 1.92 -9.43 27.88
N ASP A 48 1.22 -10.30 27.14
CA ASP A 48 1.10 -11.71 27.49
C ASP A 48 2.45 -12.41 27.31
N MET A 49 3.18 -12.12 26.23
CA MET A 49 4.54 -12.65 25.99
C MET A 49 5.51 -12.31 27.13
N PHE A 50 5.52 -11.06 27.60
CA PHE A 50 6.42 -10.63 28.67
C PHE A 50 5.98 -11.06 30.08
N SER A 51 4.75 -11.56 30.24
CA SER A 51 4.26 -12.11 31.50
C SER A 51 4.81 -13.51 31.79
N LEU A 52 5.31 -14.20 30.76
CA LEU A 52 5.89 -15.53 30.90
C LEU A 52 7.29 -15.45 31.53
N PRO A 53 7.63 -16.41 32.42
CA PRO A 53 8.96 -16.47 33.00
C PRO A 53 10.00 -16.78 31.92
N LEU A 54 11.09 -16.03 31.92
CA LEU A 54 12.24 -16.28 31.06
C LEU A 54 12.94 -17.57 31.51
N PRO A 55 13.30 -18.49 30.58
CA PRO A 55 14.13 -19.64 30.90
C PRO A 55 15.44 -19.23 31.59
N PRO A 56 15.94 -20.03 32.55
CA PRO A 56 17.14 -19.69 33.32
C PRO A 56 18.41 -19.56 32.48
N ASP A 57 18.46 -20.19 31.30
CA ASP A 57 19.63 -20.20 30.39
C ASP A 57 19.49 -19.20 29.22
N GLU A 58 18.60 -18.22 29.32
CA GLU A 58 18.34 -17.30 28.21
C GLU A 58 19.50 -16.32 28.01
N CYS A 59 19.97 -16.23 26.77
CA CYS A 59 21.04 -15.31 26.39
C CYS A 59 20.59 -13.85 26.58
N LEU A 60 21.22 -13.16 27.52
CA LEU A 60 21.02 -11.74 27.75
C LEU A 60 22.03 -10.94 26.92
N VAL A 61 21.55 -9.88 26.27
CA VAL A 61 22.40 -8.86 25.64
C VAL A 61 22.22 -7.58 26.45
N GLU A 62 23.31 -7.05 27.00
CA GLU A 62 23.28 -5.88 27.92
C GLU A 62 22.31 -6.07 29.11
N ASN A 63 22.26 -7.28 29.69
CA ASN A 63 21.32 -7.65 30.75
C ASN A 63 19.83 -7.56 30.36
N CYS A 64 19.53 -7.45 29.07
CA CYS A 64 18.18 -7.45 28.53
C CYS A 64 17.90 -8.78 27.81
N PRO A 65 16.68 -9.33 27.97
CA PRO A 65 16.28 -10.50 27.19
C PRO A 65 16.08 -10.12 25.72
N VAL A 66 16.47 -11.04 24.83
CA VAL A 66 16.35 -10.88 23.38
C VAL A 66 15.17 -11.68 22.87
N VAL A 67 14.17 -11.01 22.33
CA VAL A 67 13.03 -11.63 21.66
C VAL A 67 13.25 -11.57 20.15
N VAL A 68 13.43 -12.74 19.54
CA VAL A 68 13.62 -12.85 18.08
C VAL A 68 12.25 -12.95 17.40
N LEU A 69 12.03 -12.11 16.40
CA LEU A 69 10.80 -12.02 15.61
C LEU A 69 11.13 -12.37 14.15
N PRO A 70 11.23 -13.67 13.81
CA PRO A 70 11.87 -14.13 12.57
C PRO A 70 11.08 -13.84 11.30
N GLU A 71 9.77 -13.65 11.39
CA GLU A 71 8.87 -13.41 10.26
C GLU A 71 8.60 -11.91 10.02
N ASP A 72 9.22 -11.04 10.81
CA ASP A 72 8.99 -9.61 10.74
C ASP A 72 10.06 -8.93 9.87
N ASN A 73 9.69 -7.78 9.31
CA ASN A 73 10.61 -6.93 8.56
C ASN A 73 11.13 -5.77 9.44
N SER A 74 12.44 -5.53 9.42
CA SER A 74 13.06 -4.48 10.24
C SER A 74 12.62 -3.06 9.85
N GLY A 75 12.32 -2.81 8.57
CA GLY A 75 11.77 -1.56 8.06
C GLY A 75 10.37 -1.27 8.59
N ASP A 76 9.50 -2.28 8.60
CA ASP A 76 8.15 -2.14 9.16
C ASP A 76 8.22 -1.75 10.65
N TRP A 77 9.15 -2.35 11.41
CA TRP A 77 9.39 -2.00 12.81
C TRP A 77 9.88 -0.57 13.00
N ILE A 78 10.74 -0.05 12.12
CA ILE A 78 11.18 1.34 12.16
C ILE A 78 9.98 2.30 12.03
N HIS A 79 9.08 2.03 11.08
CA HIS A 79 7.88 2.85 10.87
C HIS A 79 6.90 2.79 12.04
N LEU A 80 6.66 1.60 12.60
CA LEU A 80 5.81 1.47 13.79
C LEU A 80 6.41 2.19 15.00
N LEU A 81 7.72 2.05 15.23
CA LEU A 81 8.40 2.70 16.36
C LEU A 81 8.45 4.22 16.21
N GLN A 82 8.41 4.75 14.98
CA GLN A 82 8.24 6.18 14.74
C GLN A 82 6.87 6.69 15.21
N ALA A 83 5.81 5.90 15.09
CA ALA A 83 4.48 6.22 15.60
C ALA A 83 4.38 6.06 17.13
N ILE A 84 5.01 5.03 17.72
CA ILE A 84 4.95 4.74 19.16
C ILE A 84 5.88 5.68 19.97
N PHE A 85 7.06 5.98 19.44
CA PHE A 85 8.09 6.81 20.07
C PHE A 85 8.41 8.03 19.20
N PRO A 86 7.50 9.01 19.10
CA PRO A 86 7.79 10.25 18.39
C PRO A 86 8.94 10.95 19.12
N ARG A 87 10.08 11.10 18.44
CA ARG A 87 11.20 11.92 18.94
C ARG A 87 11.04 13.31 18.35
N ASP A 88 11.18 14.34 19.19
CA ASP A 88 10.98 15.77 18.89
C ASP A 88 11.81 16.34 17.71
N GLN A 89 12.61 15.52 17.04
CA GLN A 89 13.43 15.88 15.87
C GLN A 89 12.85 15.36 14.54
N TRP A 90 11.74 14.61 14.59
CA TRP A 90 11.06 14.03 13.42
C TRP A 90 9.57 14.33 13.55
N LEU A 91 9.20 15.61 13.36
CA LEU A 91 7.80 16.05 13.27
C LEU A 91 7.06 15.49 12.03
N ASP A 92 7.73 14.69 11.22
CA ASP A 92 7.13 13.85 10.18
C ASP A 92 6.82 12.47 10.76
N SER A 93 6.13 12.40 11.89
CA SER A 93 5.58 11.13 12.33
C SER A 93 4.46 10.74 11.36
N CYS A 94 4.35 9.45 11.08
CA CYS A 94 3.11 8.90 10.58
C CYS A 94 2.02 9.39 11.56
N PHE A 95 1.09 10.25 11.10
CA PHE A 95 -0.01 10.85 11.88
C PHE A 95 0.21 12.22 12.58
N THR A 96 1.31 12.95 12.36
CA THR A 96 1.37 14.42 12.61
C THR A 96 0.89 15.21 11.38
N ASP A 97 1.05 16.54 11.35
CA ASP A 97 0.59 17.42 10.25
C ASP A 97 1.14 17.04 8.85
N ALA A 98 2.12 16.13 8.77
CA ALA A 98 2.67 15.60 7.52
C ALA A 98 1.87 14.39 7.00
N VAL A 99 1.74 14.28 5.66
CA VAL A 99 1.06 13.16 5.00
C VAL A 99 1.94 11.90 5.09
N PRO A 100 1.49 10.81 5.73
CA PRO A 100 2.27 9.58 5.85
C PRO A 100 2.45 8.89 4.49
N THR A 101 3.59 8.25 4.31
CA THR A 101 3.91 7.42 3.14
C THR A 101 3.13 6.11 3.14
N PHE A 102 2.92 5.53 1.96
CA PHE A 102 2.31 4.20 1.85
C PHE A 102 3.10 3.14 2.63
N ALA A 103 4.44 3.20 2.62
CA ALA A 103 5.30 2.30 3.39
C ALA A 103 5.02 2.37 4.89
N GLU A 104 4.88 3.58 5.44
CA GLU A 104 4.54 3.77 6.86
C GLU A 104 3.14 3.23 7.19
N ILE A 105 2.15 3.54 6.37
CA ILE A 105 0.77 3.04 6.56
C ILE A 105 0.76 1.51 6.50
N SER A 106 1.43 0.93 5.51
CA SER A 106 1.54 -0.51 5.28
C SER A 106 2.18 -1.22 6.49
N ALA A 107 3.32 -0.72 6.95
CA ALA A 107 4.04 -1.24 8.11
C ALA A 107 3.14 -1.27 9.37
N VAL A 108 2.49 -0.14 9.67
CA VAL A 108 1.58 -0.03 10.81
C VAL A 108 0.40 -1.00 10.66
N LEU A 109 -0.17 -1.17 9.47
CA LEU A 109 -1.30 -2.09 9.25
C LEU A 109 -0.93 -3.56 9.41
N ARG A 110 0.26 -3.98 8.96
CA ARG A 110 0.76 -5.35 9.12
C ARG A 110 1.05 -5.65 10.58
N LEU A 111 1.88 -4.83 11.22
CA LEU A 111 2.28 -5.06 12.61
C LEU A 111 1.10 -4.88 13.58
N SER A 112 0.18 -3.95 13.30
CA SER A 112 -1.05 -3.82 14.11
C SER A 112 -1.94 -5.06 14.03
N LYS A 113 -2.03 -5.70 12.86
CA LYS A 113 -2.77 -6.96 12.72
C LYS A 113 -2.06 -8.09 13.46
N LYS A 114 -0.73 -8.19 13.34
CA LYS A 114 0.06 -9.27 13.92
C LYS A 114 0.14 -9.20 15.45
N TYR A 115 0.34 -8.01 15.99
CA TYR A 115 0.57 -7.77 17.42
C TYR A 115 -0.66 -7.19 18.14
N ASP A 116 -1.81 -7.17 17.47
CA ASP A 116 -3.07 -6.61 18.00
C ASP A 116 -2.91 -5.18 18.56
N ILE A 117 -2.25 -4.32 17.77
CA ILE A 117 -2.05 -2.90 18.11
C ILE A 117 -3.24 -2.12 17.55
N SER A 118 -4.22 -1.82 18.40
CA SER A 118 -5.40 -1.05 17.99
C SER A 118 -5.09 0.42 17.71
N ALA A 119 -4.04 0.95 18.35
CA ALA A 119 -3.55 2.30 18.12
C ALA A 119 -3.14 2.46 16.65
N PHE A 120 -3.46 3.62 16.06
CA PHE A 120 -3.14 4.00 14.67
C PHE A 120 -3.88 3.21 13.57
N ARG A 121 -4.24 1.93 13.80
CA ARG A 121 -4.88 1.06 12.81
C ARG A 121 -6.12 1.70 12.17
N GLY A 122 -6.99 2.28 12.98
CA GLY A 122 -8.21 2.94 12.49
C GLY A 122 -7.92 4.13 11.58
N GLN A 123 -6.85 4.89 11.85
CA GLN A 123 -6.43 6.03 11.05
C GLN A 123 -5.82 5.58 9.71
N CYS A 124 -4.94 4.58 9.74
CA CYS A 124 -4.41 3.95 8.53
C CYS A 124 -5.52 3.42 7.61
N LEU A 125 -6.49 2.69 8.18
CA LEU A 125 -7.60 2.12 7.41
C LEU A 125 -8.48 3.21 6.79
N ARG A 126 -8.75 4.30 7.52
CA ARG A 126 -9.49 5.44 6.95
C ARG A 126 -8.72 6.07 5.80
N ARG A 127 -7.40 6.21 5.94
CA ARG A 127 -6.56 6.83 4.92
C ARG A 127 -6.53 6.01 3.62
N ILE A 128 -6.23 4.71 3.70
CA ILE A 128 -6.26 3.84 2.52
C ILE A 128 -7.64 3.86 1.85
N LYS A 129 -8.73 3.84 2.63
CA LYS A 129 -10.09 3.90 2.06
C LYS A 129 -10.43 5.23 1.40
N SER A 130 -9.90 6.36 1.89
CA SER A 130 -10.08 7.65 1.21
C SER A 130 -9.26 7.74 -0.08
N GLU A 131 -8.07 7.14 -0.11
CA GLU A 131 -7.21 7.13 -1.31
C GLU A 131 -7.68 6.10 -2.34
N ARG A 132 -8.34 5.03 -1.89
CA ARG A 132 -8.83 3.92 -2.71
C ARG A 132 -10.30 3.64 -2.39
N PRO A 133 -11.20 4.47 -2.93
CA PRO A 133 -12.63 4.39 -2.64
C PRO A 133 -13.26 3.11 -3.19
N ALA A 134 -14.35 2.68 -2.57
CA ALA A 134 -14.98 1.40 -2.90
C ALA A 134 -16.00 1.51 -4.05
N THR A 135 -16.43 2.74 -4.38
CA THR A 135 -17.45 3.01 -5.38
C THR A 135 -16.97 4.03 -6.40
N LEU A 136 -17.49 3.93 -7.63
CA LEU A 136 -17.18 4.89 -8.69
C LEU A 136 -17.61 6.32 -8.32
N ALA A 137 -18.74 6.48 -7.63
CA ALA A 137 -19.21 7.79 -7.20
C ALA A 137 -18.26 8.48 -6.21
N GLU A 138 -17.63 7.72 -5.30
CA GLU A 138 -16.60 8.22 -4.40
C GLU A 138 -15.27 8.47 -5.11
N TYR A 139 -14.95 7.66 -6.13
CA TYR A 139 -13.77 7.83 -6.97
C TYR A 139 -13.83 9.13 -7.80
N ASP A 140 -15.01 9.45 -8.34
CA ASP A 140 -15.24 10.66 -9.13
C ASP A 140 -15.37 11.94 -8.27
N ASP A 141 -15.42 11.82 -6.94
CA ASP A 141 -15.49 12.99 -6.04
C ASP A 141 -14.09 13.53 -5.74
N GLU A 142 -13.69 14.57 -6.46
CA GLU A 142 -12.41 15.29 -6.30
C GLU A 142 -12.17 15.83 -4.87
N LYS A 143 -13.19 15.93 -4.01
CA LYS A 143 -13.02 16.35 -2.61
C LYS A 143 -12.58 15.22 -1.69
N VAL A 144 -12.72 13.96 -2.13
CA VAL A 144 -12.45 12.74 -1.35
C VAL A 144 -11.16 12.07 -1.83
N TYR A 145 -10.91 12.10 -3.14
CA TYR A 145 -9.70 11.52 -3.72
C TYR A 145 -8.46 12.35 -3.34
N VAL A 146 -7.62 11.78 -2.47
CA VAL A 146 -6.29 12.32 -2.20
C VAL A 146 -5.31 11.35 -2.84
N ASP A 147 -4.67 11.75 -3.95
CA ASP A 147 -3.64 10.91 -4.52
C ASP A 147 -2.45 10.79 -3.56
N PHE A 148 -1.73 9.67 -3.61
CA PHE A 148 -0.40 9.67 -3.03
C PHE A 148 0.41 10.71 -3.81
N PRO A 149 1.16 11.61 -3.14
CA PRO A 149 2.00 12.56 -3.84
C PRO A 149 2.83 11.83 -4.90
N GLU A 150 2.82 12.32 -6.15
CA GLU A 150 3.62 11.74 -7.26
C GLU A 150 5.11 11.57 -6.90
N SER A 151 5.57 12.28 -5.86
CA SER A 151 6.90 12.15 -5.27
C SER A 151 7.13 10.85 -4.47
N MET A 152 6.14 9.97 -4.30
CA MET A 152 6.24 8.75 -3.47
C MET A 152 6.78 7.50 -4.19
N GLY A 153 7.07 7.56 -5.49
CA GLY A 153 7.75 6.49 -6.22
C GLY A 153 7.09 6.10 -7.54
N ASP A 154 7.45 4.93 -8.06
CA ASP A 154 6.85 4.39 -9.29
C ASP A 154 5.37 4.03 -9.03
N VAL A 155 4.45 4.80 -9.61
CA VAL A 155 2.99 4.71 -9.37
C VAL A 155 2.44 3.27 -9.54
N PRO A 156 2.83 2.48 -10.57
CA PRO A 156 2.46 1.09 -10.67
C PRO A 156 2.89 0.26 -9.47
N ALA A 157 4.13 0.45 -8.99
CA ALA A 157 4.66 -0.28 -7.83
C ALA A 157 3.81 -0.04 -6.57
N VAL A 158 3.40 1.21 -6.34
CA VAL A 158 2.52 1.57 -5.22
C VAL A 158 1.15 0.91 -5.36
N ASN A 159 0.52 0.96 -6.54
CA ASN A 159 -0.78 0.32 -6.75
C ASN A 159 -0.72 -1.21 -6.59
N GLY A 160 0.34 -1.85 -7.08
CA GLY A 160 0.59 -3.26 -6.83
C GLY A 160 0.74 -3.59 -5.35
N ALA A 161 1.51 -2.78 -4.62
CA ALA A 161 1.70 -2.95 -3.19
C ALA A 161 0.40 -2.73 -2.39
N ILE A 162 -0.47 -1.80 -2.81
CA ILE A 162 -1.81 -1.61 -2.24
C ILE A 162 -2.67 -2.86 -2.41
N ILE A 163 -2.67 -3.46 -3.61
CA ILE A 163 -3.42 -4.70 -3.87
C ILE A 163 -2.93 -5.82 -2.95
N SER A 164 -1.61 -6.01 -2.87
CA SER A 164 -1.00 -7.04 -2.02
C SER A 164 -1.31 -6.82 -0.55
N LEU A 165 -1.18 -5.58 -0.06
CA LEU A 165 -1.53 -5.22 1.32
C LEU A 165 -3.02 -5.46 1.59
N ALA A 166 -3.91 -5.04 0.69
CA ALA A 166 -5.35 -5.22 0.84
C ALA A 166 -5.72 -6.71 0.94
N ARG A 167 -5.07 -7.57 0.15
CA ARG A 167 -5.21 -9.03 0.26
C ARG A 167 -4.71 -9.55 1.60
N GLU A 168 -3.52 -9.12 2.01
CA GLU A 168 -2.85 -9.55 3.25
C GLU A 168 -3.67 -9.20 4.50
N ILE A 169 -4.23 -7.99 4.56
CA ILE A 169 -5.00 -7.51 5.73
C ILE A 169 -6.50 -7.80 5.63
N GLY A 170 -6.99 -8.28 4.49
CA GLY A 170 -8.42 -8.55 4.24
C GLY A 170 -9.26 -7.31 3.94
N LEU A 171 -8.65 -6.23 3.46
CA LEU A 171 -9.32 -4.97 3.11
C LEU A 171 -9.81 -5.01 1.65
N TYR A 172 -10.76 -5.89 1.33
CA TYR A 172 -11.16 -6.10 -0.07
C TYR A 172 -11.94 -4.92 -0.69
N SER A 173 -12.47 -4.01 0.12
CA SER A 173 -13.26 -2.86 -0.36
C SER A 173 -12.46 -1.91 -1.26
N VAL A 174 -11.13 -1.90 -1.14
CA VAL A 174 -10.25 -0.99 -1.89
C VAL A 174 -9.68 -1.59 -3.17
N LEU A 175 -9.92 -2.89 -3.40
CA LEU A 175 -9.40 -3.59 -4.57
C LEU A 175 -9.94 -3.05 -5.90
N PRO A 176 -11.25 -2.73 -6.06
CA PRO A 176 -11.77 -2.27 -7.35
C PRO A 176 -11.05 -1.03 -7.88
N SER A 177 -10.87 0.01 -7.05
CA SER A 177 -10.15 1.22 -7.44
C SER A 177 -8.67 0.95 -7.63
N ALA A 178 -8.03 0.18 -6.75
CA ALA A 178 -6.60 -0.13 -6.88
C ALA A 178 -6.26 -0.89 -8.17
N PHE A 179 -7.11 -1.84 -8.60
CA PHE A 179 -6.97 -2.51 -9.88
C PHE A 179 -7.21 -1.55 -11.05
N TYR A 180 -8.20 -0.67 -10.95
CA TYR A 180 -8.48 0.33 -11.98
C TYR A 180 -7.29 1.29 -12.18
N ASP A 181 -6.73 1.82 -11.09
CA ASP A 181 -5.56 2.72 -11.11
C ASP A 181 -4.33 2.00 -11.69
N LEU A 182 -4.10 0.76 -11.31
CA LEU A 182 -2.99 -0.04 -11.86
C LEU A 182 -3.12 -0.19 -13.39
N LEU A 183 -4.32 -0.51 -13.89
CA LEU A 183 -4.59 -0.69 -15.32
C LEU A 183 -4.52 0.62 -16.12
N GLY A 184 -4.83 1.77 -15.49
CA GLY A 184 -4.77 3.08 -16.14
C GLY A 184 -3.34 3.57 -16.39
N THR A 185 -2.35 3.06 -15.65
CA THR A 185 -0.96 3.57 -15.72
C THR A 185 -0.13 2.96 -16.85
N ARG A 186 -0.26 1.67 -17.16
CA ARG A 186 0.47 0.99 -18.25
C ARG A 186 -0.28 -0.27 -18.74
N PRO A 187 -0.14 -0.64 -20.02
CA PRO A 187 -0.55 -1.97 -20.47
C PRO A 187 0.28 -3.05 -19.76
N PRO A 188 -0.34 -4.11 -19.22
CA PRO A 188 0.35 -5.22 -18.58
C PRO A 188 0.97 -6.14 -19.64
N ILE A 189 1.96 -5.62 -20.37
CA ILE A 189 2.92 -6.43 -21.12
C ILE A 189 3.98 -6.88 -20.12
N ASP A 190 4.45 -8.14 -20.25
CA ASP A 190 5.22 -8.97 -19.29
C ASP A 190 6.31 -8.27 -18.45
N GLU A 191 6.83 -7.12 -18.88
CA GLU A 191 7.89 -6.36 -18.22
C GLU A 191 7.37 -5.27 -17.24
N ASN A 192 6.05 -5.06 -17.10
CA ASN A 192 5.48 -3.90 -16.38
C ASN A 192 4.59 -4.25 -15.17
N ILE A 193 4.52 -5.51 -14.76
CA ILE A 193 3.74 -5.89 -13.56
C ILE A 193 4.59 -5.64 -12.31
N PRO A 194 4.10 -4.86 -11.33
CA PRO A 194 4.79 -4.63 -10.07
C PRO A 194 5.21 -5.92 -9.37
N GLU A 195 6.42 -5.92 -8.82
CA GLU A 195 6.88 -6.98 -7.92
C GLU A 195 5.94 -7.09 -6.71
N GLY A 196 5.69 -8.33 -6.26
CA GLY A 196 4.89 -8.60 -5.06
C GLY A 196 3.38 -8.79 -5.26
N ILE A 197 2.85 -8.63 -6.48
CA ILE A 197 1.45 -9.00 -6.81
C ILE A 197 1.35 -10.52 -6.99
N SER A 198 0.28 -11.13 -6.43
CA SER A 198 0.03 -12.57 -6.57
C SER A 198 -0.26 -12.97 -8.02
N VAL A 199 0.15 -14.18 -8.44
CA VAL A 199 -0.14 -14.70 -9.81
C VAL A 199 -1.62 -14.62 -10.17
N ALA A 200 -2.51 -14.82 -9.19
CA ALA A 200 -3.95 -14.70 -9.40
C ALA A 200 -4.39 -13.27 -9.71
N ASP A 201 -3.83 -12.29 -9.00
CA ASP A 201 -4.11 -10.87 -9.23
C ASP A 201 -3.45 -10.37 -10.54
N GLN A 202 -2.27 -10.88 -10.90
CA GLN A 202 -1.64 -10.63 -12.21
C GLN A 202 -2.54 -11.10 -13.36
N LEU A 203 -3.08 -12.32 -13.25
CA LEU A 203 -4.01 -12.86 -14.23
C LEU A 203 -5.31 -12.05 -14.28
N ALA A 204 -5.79 -11.54 -13.13
CA ALA A 204 -6.95 -10.66 -13.07
C ALA A 204 -6.69 -9.34 -13.82
N CYS A 205 -5.53 -8.70 -13.61
CA CYS A 205 -5.11 -7.52 -14.36
C CYS A 205 -5.06 -7.79 -15.87
N PHE A 206 -4.43 -8.89 -16.28
CA PHE A 206 -4.33 -9.24 -17.70
C PHE A 206 -5.71 -9.44 -18.35
N LYS A 207 -6.61 -10.18 -17.69
CA LYS A 207 -7.99 -10.39 -18.17
C LYS A 207 -8.75 -9.07 -18.26
N ALA A 208 -8.68 -8.25 -17.22
CA ALA A 208 -9.34 -6.95 -17.19
C ALA A 208 -8.84 -6.04 -18.31
N TYR A 209 -7.52 -5.99 -18.53
CA TYR A 209 -6.93 -5.24 -19.63
C TYR A 209 -7.42 -5.69 -21.00
N VAL A 210 -7.50 -7.01 -21.25
CA VAL A 210 -8.03 -7.55 -22.52
C VAL A 210 -9.49 -7.14 -22.73
N GLU A 211 -10.34 -7.24 -21.71
CA GLU A 211 -11.73 -6.81 -21.82
C GLU A 211 -11.87 -5.29 -22.00
N MET A 212 -11.15 -4.49 -21.22
CA MET A 212 -11.11 -3.03 -21.37
C MET A 212 -10.61 -2.63 -22.77
N SER A 213 -9.64 -3.35 -23.33
CA SER A 213 -9.14 -3.09 -24.69
C SER A 213 -10.17 -3.41 -25.77
N LYS A 214 -11.05 -4.40 -25.58
CA LYS A 214 -12.15 -4.66 -26.51
C LYS A 214 -13.16 -3.52 -26.51
N ASP A 215 -13.52 -3.03 -25.32
CA ASP A 215 -14.41 -1.88 -25.19
C ASP A 215 -13.74 -0.60 -25.73
N TYR A 216 -12.44 -0.41 -25.44
CA TYR A 216 -11.64 0.68 -26.01
C TYR A 216 -11.39 0.52 -27.52
N ALA A 217 -11.53 -0.66 -28.13
CA ALA A 217 -11.56 -0.76 -29.60
C ALA A 217 -12.91 -0.30 -30.17
N GLN A 218 -13.98 -0.35 -29.37
CA GLN A 218 -15.35 -0.02 -29.77
C GLN A 218 -15.82 1.38 -29.32
N SER A 219 -15.09 2.04 -28.42
CA SER A 219 -15.55 3.24 -27.68
C SER A 219 -14.92 4.59 -28.09
N PRO A 220 -13.61 4.73 -28.36
CA PRO A 220 -12.95 6.02 -28.58
C PRO A 220 -13.43 6.75 -29.83
N LEU A 221 -14.15 6.04 -30.70
CA LEU A 221 -14.76 6.55 -31.92
C LEU A 221 -16.26 6.22 -31.99
N ARG A 222 -16.90 5.84 -30.87
CA ARG A 222 -18.36 5.60 -30.84
C ARG A 222 -19.15 6.87 -31.18
N TRP A 223 -18.57 8.04 -30.91
CA TRP A 223 -19.06 9.33 -31.36
C TRP A 223 -18.80 9.62 -32.86
N LEU A 224 -17.85 8.93 -33.51
CA LEU A 224 -17.62 8.95 -34.96
C LEU A 224 -18.48 7.94 -35.73
N GLN A 225 -18.95 6.87 -35.08
CA GLN A 225 -19.94 5.93 -35.62
C GLN A 225 -21.16 5.86 -34.70
N PRO A 226 -21.94 6.94 -34.61
CA PRO A 226 -23.16 6.93 -33.83
C PRO A 226 -24.13 5.90 -34.39
N GLY A 227 -24.62 5.01 -33.53
CA GLY A 227 -25.77 4.17 -33.87
C GLY A 227 -26.98 5.04 -34.25
N PRO A 228 -27.99 4.50 -34.95
CA PRO A 228 -29.09 5.28 -35.53
C PRO A 228 -29.87 6.15 -34.53
N GLU A 229 -29.73 5.91 -33.22
CA GLU A 229 -30.42 6.65 -32.15
C GLU A 229 -29.50 7.48 -31.24
N ALA A 230 -28.17 7.45 -31.39
CA ALA A 230 -27.26 8.01 -30.39
C ALA A 230 -26.11 8.80 -31.01
N CYS A 231 -26.28 10.12 -31.13
CA CYS A 231 -25.28 11.12 -30.71
C CYS A 231 -25.81 12.53 -30.97
N VAL A 232 -26.41 13.12 -29.95
CA VAL A 232 -26.26 14.56 -29.71
C VAL A 232 -25.22 14.64 -28.59
N PRO A 233 -24.04 15.26 -28.79
CA PRO A 233 -22.88 15.10 -27.91
C PRO A 233 -23.12 15.49 -26.44
N CYS A 234 -24.14 16.29 -26.16
CA CYS A 234 -24.73 16.49 -24.84
C CYS A 234 -26.12 17.12 -24.97
N GLY A 235 -26.95 17.06 -23.92
CA GLY A 235 -28.31 17.62 -23.92
C GLY A 235 -28.43 19.13 -24.18
N GLY A 236 -27.32 19.87 -24.24
CA GLY A 236 -27.27 21.29 -24.60
C GLY A 236 -26.88 21.58 -26.06
N CYS A 237 -26.63 20.56 -26.89
CA CYS A 237 -26.19 20.77 -28.27
C CYS A 237 -27.40 20.99 -29.21
N THR A 238 -27.60 22.24 -29.66
CA THR A 238 -28.77 22.65 -30.47
C THR A 238 -28.51 22.71 -31.98
N GLN A 239 -27.28 22.43 -32.44
CA GLN A 239 -26.90 22.57 -33.85
C GLN A 239 -26.45 21.25 -34.48
N ARG A 240 -27.43 20.41 -34.85
CA ARG A 240 -27.24 19.13 -35.54
C ARG A 240 -26.35 19.22 -36.80
N LEU A 241 -26.42 20.34 -37.53
CA LEU A 241 -25.63 20.57 -38.75
C LEU A 241 -24.13 20.80 -38.47
N ALA A 242 -23.78 21.42 -37.34
CA ALA A 242 -22.39 21.67 -36.97
C ALA A 242 -21.66 20.37 -36.60
N CYS A 243 -22.33 19.47 -35.88
CA CYS A 243 -21.80 18.13 -35.59
C CYS A 243 -21.58 17.31 -36.86
N SER A 244 -22.55 17.35 -37.79
CA SER A 244 -22.47 16.64 -39.07
C SER A 244 -21.28 17.13 -39.93
N SER A 245 -21.02 18.45 -39.93
CA SER A 245 -19.88 19.03 -40.66
C SER A 245 -18.52 18.71 -40.04
N MET A 246 -18.42 18.57 -38.72
CA MET A 246 -17.19 18.18 -38.03
C MET A 246 -16.84 16.70 -38.29
N LEU A 247 -17.85 15.82 -38.30
CA LEU A 247 -17.70 14.40 -38.66
C LEU A 247 -17.19 14.21 -40.09
N GLY A 248 -17.75 14.97 -41.05
CA GLY A 248 -17.32 14.90 -42.45
C GLY A 248 -15.86 15.33 -42.67
N ARG A 249 -15.33 16.23 -41.83
CA ARG A 249 -13.93 16.67 -41.89
C ARG A 249 -12.96 15.66 -41.30
N THR A 250 -13.34 14.99 -40.21
CA THR A 250 -12.51 13.97 -39.54
C THR A 250 -12.42 12.67 -40.33
N MET A 251 -13.46 12.30 -41.09
CA MET A 251 -13.42 11.12 -41.96
C MET A 251 -12.69 11.34 -43.29
N ALA A 252 -12.55 12.59 -43.76
CA ALA A 252 -11.83 12.91 -44.99
C ALA A 252 -10.30 12.91 -44.80
N THR A 253 -9.83 13.11 -43.58
CA THR A 253 -8.43 12.95 -43.18
C THR A 253 -8.26 11.56 -42.59
N GLY A 254 -7.93 10.57 -43.43
CA GLY A 254 -7.66 9.20 -42.97
C GLY A 254 -6.59 9.14 -41.86
N PRO A 255 -6.53 8.05 -41.08
CA PRO A 255 -5.57 7.91 -39.99
C PRO A 255 -4.13 7.91 -40.54
N LEU A 256 -3.22 8.61 -39.85
CA LEU A 256 -1.76 8.44 -40.01
C LEU A 256 -1.32 7.08 -39.45
#